data_AF-A0A958IFH9-F1
#
_entry.id   AF-A0A958IFH9-F1
#
_cell.length_a   1.000
_cell.length_b   1.000
_cell.length_c   1.000
_cell.angle_alpha   90.00
_cell.angle_beta   90.00
_cell.angle_gamma   90.00
#
_symmetry.space_group_name_H-M   'P 1'
#
loop_
_entity.id
_entity.type
_entity.pdbx_description
1 polymer ?
#
loop_
_entity_poly.entity_id
_entity_poly.type
_entity_poly.pdbx_seq_one_letter_code
_entity_poly.pdbx_strand_id
1 'polypeptide(L)'
;SKWVLQNRLDSTDDPSDEQLQIAVQYFLAEIPVFVDIASIMGVESAVFAYHQSPDFLIRLFRDELAIKPADSTGYLVLKESEYSTS
;
A
#
# COMPACT_ATOMS: atom_id res chain seq x y z
N SER A 1 1.73 7.86 7.45
CA SER A 1 2.78 8.36 6.54
C SER A 1 4.17 7.83 6.86
N LYS A 2 4.54 7.56 8.13
CA LYS A 2 5.88 7.00 8.46
C LYS A 2 6.27 5.77 7.64
N TRP A 3 5.34 4.85 7.32
CA TRP A 3 5.60 3.71 6.43
C TRP A 3 6.14 4.11 5.04
N VAL A 4 5.61 5.17 4.42
CA VAL A 4 6.10 5.69 3.13
C VAL A 4 7.57 6.13 3.22
N LEU A 5 7.98 6.61 4.39
CA LEU A 5 9.34 7.09 4.66
C LEU A 5 10.30 5.99 5.15
N GLN A 6 9.79 4.85 5.65
CA GLN A 6 10.60 3.80 6.29
C GLN A 6 11.70 3.21 5.41
N ASN A 7 11.59 3.30 4.09
CA ASN A 7 12.60 2.81 3.14
C ASN A 7 13.25 3.95 2.33
N ARG A 8 12.99 5.21 2.69
CA ARG A 8 13.44 6.41 1.96
C ARG A 8 14.36 7.29 2.78
N LEU A 9 14.40 7.10 4.10
CA LEU A 9 15.26 7.83 5.02
C LEU A 9 16.30 6.87 5.61
N ASP A 10 17.51 7.36 5.83
CA ASP A 10 18.50 6.64 6.63
C ASP A 10 17.94 6.42 8.04
N SER A 11 18.06 5.19 8.54
CA SER A 11 17.35 4.65 9.71
C SER A 11 17.59 5.36 11.05
N THR A 12 18.44 6.39 11.08
CA THR A 12 18.92 7.03 12.31
C THR A 12 18.22 8.33 12.67
N ASP A 13 17.52 8.99 11.75
CA ASP A 13 16.87 10.28 12.03
C ASP A 13 15.34 10.17 12.00
N ASP A 14 14.69 10.75 13.01
CA ASP A 14 13.23 10.92 13.00
C ASP A 14 12.84 11.85 11.83
N PRO A 15 11.80 11.52 11.05
CA PRO A 15 11.39 12.34 9.93
C PRO A 15 10.90 13.70 10.40
N SER A 16 11.31 14.76 9.70
CA SER A 16 10.83 16.12 9.95
C SER A 16 9.33 16.25 9.64
N ASP A 17 8.68 17.27 10.21
CA ASP A 17 7.26 17.55 9.94
C ASP A 17 6.97 17.76 8.44
N GLU A 18 7.90 18.40 7.72
CA GLU A 18 7.80 18.59 6.27
C GLU A 18 7.86 17.26 5.52
N GLN A 19 8.79 16.37 5.89
CA GLN A 19 8.89 15.03 5.30
C GLN A 19 7.63 14.20 5.57
N LEU A 20 7.08 14.30 6.79
CA LEU A 20 5.82 13.66 7.15
C LEU A 20 4.66 14.19 6.32
N GLN A 21 4.59 15.51 6.08
CA GLN A 21 3.54 16.12 5.28
C GLN A 21 3.60 15.67 3.81
N ILE A 22 4.79 15.61 3.22
CA ILE A 22 5.00 15.06 1.87
C ILE A 22 4.57 13.59 1.82
N ALA A 23 4.95 12.79 2.82
CA ALA A 23 4.59 11.38 2.89
C ALA A 23 3.08 11.16 3.10
N VAL A 24 2.39 12.06 3.81
CA VAL A 24 0.92 12.04 3.89
C VAL A 24 0.31 12.32 2.51
N GLN A 25 0.78 13.35 1.81
CA GLN A 25 0.25 13.68 0.48
C GLN A 25 0.47 12.55 -0.52
N TYR A 26 1.66 11.96 -0.53
CA TYR A 26 1.98 10.79 -1.34
C TYR A 26 1.02 9.63 -1.04
N PHE A 27 0.85 9.30 0.25
CA PHE A 27 -0.06 8.24 0.67
C PHE A 27 -1.52 8.50 0.27
N LEU A 28 -2.02 9.72 0.47
CA LEU A 28 -3.38 10.10 0.08
C LEU A 28 -3.60 9.96 -1.43
N ALA A 29 -2.59 10.25 -2.24
CA ALA A 29 -2.66 10.08 -3.70
C ALA A 29 -2.74 8.61 -4.13
N GLU A 30 -2.26 7.66 -3.32
CA GLU A 30 -2.33 6.23 -3.61
C GLU A 30 -3.66 5.59 -3.16
N ILE A 31 -4.39 6.19 -2.22
CA ILE A 31 -5.65 5.64 -1.70
C ILE A 31 -6.64 5.23 -2.81
N PRO A 32 -6.90 6.04 -3.86
CA PRO A 32 -7.80 5.65 -4.95
C PRO A 32 -7.41 4.32 -5.60
N VAL A 33 -6.12 4.06 -5.75
CA VAL A 33 -5.60 2.81 -6.32
C VAL A 33 -5.85 1.64 -5.38
N PHE A 34 -5.73 1.83 -4.06
CA PHE A 34 -6.01 0.74 -3.12
C PHE A 34 -7.49 0.38 -3.03
N VAL A 35 -8.39 1.34 -3.28
CA VAL A 35 -9.83 1.13 -3.11
C VAL A 35 -10.56 0.75 -4.39
N ASP A 36 -10.12 1.23 -5.57
CA ASP A 36 -10.91 1.05 -6.80
C ASP A 36 -10.05 1.07 -8.09
N ILE A 37 -8.92 0.36 -8.07
CA ILE A 37 -8.02 0.29 -9.23
C ILE A 37 -8.72 -0.29 -10.47
N ALA A 38 -9.67 -1.21 -10.31
CA ALA A 38 -10.40 -1.79 -11.43
C ALA A 38 -11.17 -0.73 -12.24
N SER A 39 -11.91 0.15 -11.55
CA SER A 39 -12.65 1.23 -12.22
C SER A 39 -11.71 2.28 -12.82
N ILE A 40 -10.61 2.61 -12.13
CA ILE A 40 -9.59 3.53 -12.64
C ILE A 40 -8.98 3.01 -13.95
N MET A 41 -8.74 1.71 -14.05
CA MET A 41 -8.18 1.07 -15.23
C MET A 41 -9.21 0.71 -16.30
N GLY A 42 -10.52 0.81 -15.99
CA GLY A 42 -11.60 0.42 -16.91
C GLY A 42 -11.69 -1.09 -17.15
N VAL A 43 -11.36 -1.90 -16.14
CA VAL A 43 -11.39 -3.37 -16.20
C VAL A 43 -12.43 -3.95 -15.24
N GLU A 44 -12.89 -5.17 -15.50
CA GLU A 44 -13.93 -5.82 -14.67
C GLU A 44 -13.46 -6.10 -13.24
N SER A 45 -12.21 -6.56 -13.09
CA SER A 45 -11.59 -6.81 -11.80
C SER A 45 -10.09 -6.63 -11.86
N ALA A 46 -9.48 -6.31 -10.72
CA ALA A 46 -8.04 -6.10 -10.60
C ALA A 46 -7.54 -6.49 -9.21
N VAL A 47 -6.27 -6.90 -9.15
CA VAL A 47 -5.59 -7.24 -7.90
C VAL A 47 -4.39 -6.32 -7.72
N PHE A 48 -4.36 -5.60 -6.60
CA PHE A 48 -3.18 -4.85 -6.19
C PHE A 48 -2.16 -5.82 -5.58
N ALA A 49 -1.05 -6.06 -6.28
CA ALA A 49 0.01 -6.96 -5.83
C ALA A 49 1.20 -6.17 -5.29
N TYR A 50 1.61 -6.43 -4.04
CA TYR A 50 2.69 -5.68 -3.40
C TYR A 50 3.54 -6.56 -2.48
N HIS A 51 4.85 -6.31 -2.44
CA HIS A 51 5.80 -7.12 -1.66
C HIS A 51 5.83 -6.72 -0.18
N GLN A 52 5.39 -5.51 0.16
CA GLN A 52 5.24 -5.08 1.54
C GLN A 52 3.79 -5.25 2.00
N SER A 53 3.60 -5.50 3.29
CA SER A 53 2.28 -5.58 3.91
C SER A 53 2.16 -4.58 5.04
N PRO A 54 2.10 -3.26 4.73
CA PRO A 54 1.85 -2.26 5.75
C PRO A 54 0.49 -2.48 6.42
N ASP A 55 0.44 -2.23 7.73
CA ASP A 55 -0.74 -2.38 8.58
C ASP A 55 -2.01 -1.76 7.99
N PHE A 56 -1.89 -0.60 7.35
CA PHE A 56 -3.02 0.05 6.69
C PHE A 56 -3.65 -0.84 5.61
N LEU A 57 -2.86 -1.42 4.71
CA LEU A 57 -3.39 -2.27 3.63
C LEU A 57 -3.99 -3.55 4.20
N ILE A 58 -3.35 -4.15 5.21
CA ILE A 58 -3.90 -5.33 5.90
C ILE A 58 -5.29 -5.03 6.47
N ARG A 59 -5.42 -3.91 7.20
CA ARG A 59 -6.67 -3.51 7.83
C ARG A 59 -7.75 -3.10 6.83
N LEU A 60 -7.36 -2.43 5.75
CA LEU A 60 -8.26 -2.06 4.64
C LEU A 60 -8.91 -3.30 4.02
N PHE A 61 -8.10 -4.29 3.65
CA PHE A 61 -8.59 -5.52 3.00
C PHE A 61 -9.18 -6.56 3.97
N ARG A 62 -9.12 -6.31 5.29
CA ARG A 62 -9.83 -7.08 6.32
C ARG A 62 -11.14 -6.43 6.77
N ASP A 63 -11.54 -5.33 6.14
CA ASP A 63 -12.75 -4.60 6.50
C ASP A 63 -12.72 -4.01 7.93
N GLU A 64 -11.53 -3.64 8.41
CA GLU A 64 -11.30 -3.10 9.76
C GLU A 64 -11.22 -1.56 9.79
N LEU A 65 -11.50 -0.91 8.66
CA LEU A 65 -11.48 0.55 8.48
C LEU A 65 -12.86 1.06 8.03
N ALA A 66 -13.08 2.37 8.13
CA ALA A 66 -14.32 3.00 7.66
C ALA A 66 -14.43 3.03 6.12
N ILE A 67 -13.29 2.99 5.42
CA ILE A 67 -13.21 2.86 3.97
C ILE A 67 -13.02 1.40 3.59
N LYS A 68 -13.59 0.99 2.47
CA LYS A 68 -13.53 -0.39 1.95
C LYS A 68 -13.08 -0.38 0.49
N PRO A 69 -12.33 -1.39 0.05
CA PRO A 69 -12.11 -1.60 -1.38
C PRO A 69 -13.42 -1.97 -2.07
N ALA A 70 -13.53 -1.64 -3.36
CA ALA A 70 -14.59 -2.12 -4.23
C ALA A 70 -14.51 -3.64 -4.36
N ASP A 71 -15.66 -4.30 -4.54
CA ASP A 71 -15.75 -5.76 -4.68
C ASP A 71 -14.93 -6.31 -5.86
N SER A 72 -14.64 -5.46 -6.86
CA SER A 72 -13.80 -5.73 -8.02
C SER A 72 -12.30 -5.62 -7.75
N THR A 73 -11.90 -5.17 -6.56
CA THR A 73 -10.50 -4.91 -6.19
C THR A 73 -10.03 -5.86 -5.09
N GLY A 74 -9.03 -6.68 -5.42
CA GLY A 74 -8.36 -7.59 -4.48
C GLY A 74 -6.96 -7.11 -4.07
N TYR A 75 -6.38 -7.76 -3.05
CA TYR A 75 -5.01 -7.51 -2.58
C TYR A 75 -4.22 -8.82 -2.48
N LEU A 76 -2.98 -8.79 -2.97
CA LEU A 76 -2.05 -9.92 -2.90
C LEU A 76 -0.70 -9.47 -2.35
N VAL A 77 -0.21 -10.17 -1.32
CA VAL A 77 1.15 -9.98 -0.82
C VAL A 77 2.11 -10.90 -1.57
N LEU A 78 3.08 -10.32 -2.26
CA LEU A 78 4.13 -11.08 -2.94
C LEU A 78 5.26 -11.37 -1.94
N LYS A 79 5.72 -12.61 -1.91
CA LYS A 79 6.93 -13.02 -1.18
C LYS A 79 7.95 -13.53 -2.17
N GLU A 80 9.20 -13.10 -2.01
CA GLU A 80 10.30 -13.66 -2.78
C GLU A 80 10.44 -15.15 -2.46
N SER A 81 10.38 -16.00 -3.48
CA SER A 81 10.65 -17.43 -3.32
C SER A 81 12.16 -17.62 -3.34
N GLU A 82 12.75 -18.13 -2.26
CA GLU A 82 14.12 -18.64 -2.30
C GLU A 82 14.17 -19.77 -3.33
N TYR A 83 14.68 -19.48 -4.52
CA TYR A 83 15.08 -20.53 -5.45
C TYR A 83 16.25 -21.25 -4.79
N SER A 84 15.95 -22.37 -4.12
CA SER A 84 16.97 -23.30 -3.64
C SER A 84 17.67 -23.87 -4.86
N THR A 85 18.80 -23.29 -5.25
CA THR A 85 19.74 -23.92 -6.18
C THR A 85 20.18 -25.22 -5.52
N SER A 86 19.53 -26.31 -5.91
CA SER A 86 19.88 -27.68 -5.51
C SER A 86 21.08 -28.17 -6.30
#